data_AF-A0A9P0E683-F1
#
_entry.id   AF-A0A9P0E683-F1
#
_cell.length_a   1.000
_cell.length_b   1.000
_cell.length_c   1.000
_cell.angle_alpha   90.00
_cell.angle_beta   90.00
_cell.angle_gamma   90.00
#
_symmetry.space_group_name_H-M   'P 1'
#
loop_
_entity.id
_entity.type
_entity.pdbx_description
1 polymer ?
#
loop_
_entity_poly.entity_id
_entity_poly.type
_entity_poly.pdbx_seq_one_letter_code
_entity_poly.pdbx_strand_id
1 'polypeptide(L)'
;MVNLDCVRIWTAGDVSKFVEDYRASTEDCNYDLGNENDGQGFSWEETVSKIFEGRRRTGLSISRKSCEIIAQRGAVQIAENKYRFTHDKRLKFRFFGRYTDKMVDRLAERISFDVLNIVPKNGIIIYFSKSDYNLWWDHLKKIEKGGNLINVTVDGGHHVHLENPEVVAPLINDFFRR
;
A
#
# COMPACT_ATOMS: atom_id res chain seq x y z
N MET A 1 16.13 -6.06 6.10
CA MET A 1 14.78 -5.50 5.87
C MET A 1 14.04 -6.38 4.88
N VAL A 2 12.72 -6.55 5.02
CA VAL A 2 11.89 -7.26 4.05
C VAL A 2 10.91 -6.27 3.43
N ASN A 3 10.87 -6.21 2.10
CA ASN A 3 9.90 -5.44 1.32
C ASN A 3 8.98 -6.39 0.55
N LEU A 4 7.66 -6.26 0.70
CA LEU A 4 6.65 -7.13 0.10
C LEU A 4 5.65 -6.31 -0.72
N ASP A 5 5.87 -6.21 -2.02
CA ASP A 5 4.97 -5.47 -2.95
C ASP A 5 4.57 -4.04 -2.51
N CYS A 6 5.42 -3.35 -1.75
CA CYS A 6 5.13 -2.03 -1.20
C CYS A 6 5.55 -0.86 -2.10
N VAL A 7 5.85 -1.09 -3.39
CA VAL A 7 6.34 -0.01 -4.25
C VAL A 7 5.22 0.93 -4.67
N ARG A 8 5.31 2.20 -4.26
CA ARG A 8 4.48 3.30 -4.76
C ARG A 8 5.39 4.38 -5.33
N ILE A 9 5.32 4.63 -6.63
CA ILE A 9 6.16 5.63 -7.31
C ILE A 9 5.42 6.98 -7.37
N TRP A 10 4.79 7.34 -6.26
CA TRP A 10 4.09 8.62 -6.19
C TRP A 10 5.10 9.61 -5.62
N THR A 11 5.86 10.25 -6.51
CA THR A 11 6.84 11.28 -6.14
C THR A 11 6.24 12.67 -6.27
N ALA A 12 6.98 13.68 -5.85
CA ALA A 12 6.57 15.08 -5.94
C ALA A 12 6.26 15.45 -7.40
N GLY A 13 5.02 15.86 -7.65
CA GLY A 13 4.68 16.52 -8.91
C GLY A 13 5.26 17.93 -8.98
N ASP A 14 5.00 18.62 -10.08
CA ASP A 14 5.32 20.04 -10.19
C ASP A 14 4.50 20.90 -9.21
N VAL A 15 4.80 22.20 -9.15
CA VAL A 15 4.10 23.15 -8.27
C VAL A 15 2.60 23.18 -8.56
N SER A 16 2.20 23.05 -9.82
CA SER A 16 0.79 23.01 -10.22
C SER A 16 0.08 21.80 -9.61
N LYS A 17 0.70 20.62 -9.69
CA LYS A 17 0.17 19.39 -9.11
C LYS A 17 0.13 19.45 -7.59
N PHE A 18 1.14 20.05 -6.96
CA PHE A 18 1.16 20.29 -5.53
C PHE A 18 -0.03 21.16 -5.09
N VAL A 19 -0.29 22.27 -5.79
CA VAL A 19 -1.42 23.18 -5.50
C VAL A 19 -2.76 22.46 -5.70
N GLU A 20 -2.89 21.63 -6.75
CA GLU A 20 -4.08 20.82 -6.99
C GLU A 20 -4.33 19.82 -5.86
N ASP A 21 -3.32 19.02 -5.49
CA ASP A 21 -3.44 18.01 -4.43
C ASP A 21 -3.70 18.66 -3.06
N TYR A 22 -3.10 19.83 -2.78
CA TYR A 22 -3.37 20.60 -1.56
C TYR A 22 -4.81 21.12 -1.50
N ARG A 23 -5.31 21.69 -2.60
CA ARG A 23 -6.70 22.17 -2.68
C ARG A 23 -7.69 21.03 -2.47
N ALA A 24 -7.51 19.93 -3.20
CA ALA A 24 -8.35 18.75 -3.08
C ALA A 24 -8.34 18.18 -1.64
N SER A 25 -7.15 18.07 -1.01
CA SER A 25 -7.05 17.62 0.38
C SER A 25 -7.76 18.56 1.36
N THR A 26 -7.76 19.87 1.10
CA THR A 26 -8.44 20.86 1.96
C THR A 26 -9.96 20.76 1.79
N GLU A 27 -10.43 20.58 0.56
CA GLU A 27 -11.85 20.36 0.25
C GLU A 27 -12.36 19.06 0.88
N ASP A 28 -11.63 17.95 0.75
CA ASP A 28 -11.95 16.67 1.38
C ASP A 28 -12.03 16.80 2.91
N CYS A 29 -11.09 17.54 3.51
CA CYS A 29 -11.07 17.80 4.95
C CYS A 29 -12.30 18.59 5.41
N ASN A 30 -12.63 19.67 4.71
CA ASN A 30 -13.79 20.50 5.04
C ASN A 30 -15.10 19.72 4.87
N TYR A 31 -15.20 18.89 3.83
CA TYR A 31 -16.34 18.01 3.62
C TYR A 31 -16.51 17.02 4.77
N ASP A 32 -15.42 16.35 5.17
CA ASP A 32 -15.46 15.35 6.23
C ASP A 32 -15.76 15.96 7.61
N LEU A 33 -15.27 17.18 7.90
CA LEU A 33 -15.61 17.92 9.13
C LEU A 33 -17.09 18.33 9.18
N GLY A 34 -17.72 18.53 8.03
CA GLY A 34 -19.15 18.88 7.93
C GLY A 34 -20.10 17.69 7.94
N ASN A 35 -19.61 16.44 7.94
CA ASN A 35 -20.44 15.26 7.73
C ASN A 35 -20.54 14.41 9.02
N GLU A 36 -21.66 14.56 9.74
CA GLU A 36 -21.93 13.87 11.01
C GLU A 36 -22.33 12.37 10.85
N ASN A 37 -22.39 11.85 9.62
CA ASN A 37 -22.89 10.50 9.31
C ASN A 37 -22.03 9.32 9.81
N ASP A 38 -20.94 9.57 10.55
CA ASP A 38 -20.04 8.54 11.08
C ASP A 38 -20.65 7.60 12.13
N GLY A 39 -21.87 7.90 12.59
CA GLY A 39 -22.55 7.15 13.64
C GLY A 39 -23.36 5.94 13.17
N GLN A 40 -23.67 5.79 11.88
CA GLN A 40 -24.66 4.78 11.46
C GLN A 40 -24.12 3.33 11.41
N GLY A 41 -22.81 3.16 11.20
CA GLY A 41 -22.16 1.85 11.04
C GLY A 41 -22.63 1.07 9.80
N PHE A 42 -21.98 -0.06 9.54
CA PHE A 42 -22.30 -1.00 8.46
C PHE A 42 -22.57 -2.38 9.06
N SER A 43 -23.37 -3.22 8.41
CA SER A 43 -23.38 -4.65 8.73
C SER A 43 -21.99 -5.28 8.47
N TRP A 44 -21.77 -6.48 9.03
CA TRP A 44 -20.52 -7.20 8.78
C TRP A 44 -20.30 -7.47 7.29
N GLU A 45 -21.35 -7.91 6.61
CA GLU A 45 -21.32 -8.22 5.18
C GLU A 45 -21.01 -6.98 4.32
N GLU A 46 -21.61 -5.83 4.65
CA GLU A 46 -21.29 -4.56 4.00
C GLU A 46 -19.85 -4.12 4.26
N THR A 47 -19.34 -4.34 5.48
CA THR A 47 -17.94 -4.03 5.85
C THR A 47 -16.97 -4.82 4.98
N VAL A 48 -17.16 -6.14 4.89
CA VAL A 48 -16.35 -7.04 4.05
C VAL A 48 -16.48 -6.66 2.58
N SER A 49 -17.71 -6.43 2.10
CA SER A 49 -17.99 -6.04 0.71
C SER A 49 -17.31 -4.73 0.32
N LYS A 50 -17.28 -3.72 1.20
CA LYS A 50 -16.58 -2.46 0.93
C LYS A 50 -15.07 -2.65 0.72
N ILE A 51 -14.44 -3.53 1.50
CA ILE A 51 -13.01 -3.86 1.32
C ILE A 51 -12.83 -4.57 -0.03
N PHE A 52 -13.62 -5.61 -0.27
CA PHE A 52 -13.55 -6.43 -1.48
C PHE A 52 -13.72 -5.59 -2.75
N GLU A 53 -14.79 -4.78 -2.80
CA GLU A 53 -15.09 -3.92 -3.95
C GLU A 53 -14.06 -2.81 -4.13
N GLY A 54 -13.56 -2.23 -3.03
CA GLY A 54 -12.49 -1.23 -3.08
C GLY A 54 -11.24 -1.78 -3.75
N ARG A 55 -10.85 -3.02 -3.41
CA ARG A 55 -9.68 -3.71 -3.97
C ARG A 55 -9.89 -4.11 -5.42
N ARG A 56 -11.05 -4.69 -5.74
CA ARG A 56 -11.45 -5.04 -7.10
C ARG A 56 -11.42 -3.83 -8.04
N ARG A 57 -11.95 -2.69 -7.62
CA ARG A 57 -11.95 -1.44 -8.41
C ARG A 57 -10.54 -0.92 -8.71
N THR A 58 -9.59 -1.14 -7.79
CA THR A 58 -8.18 -0.78 -8.00
C THR A 58 -7.39 -1.86 -8.75
N GLY A 59 -8.03 -2.97 -9.14
CA GLY A 59 -7.42 -4.12 -9.79
C GLY A 59 -6.47 -4.96 -8.90
N LEU A 60 -6.34 -4.58 -7.62
CA LEU A 60 -5.58 -5.31 -6.60
C LEU A 60 -6.47 -6.36 -5.92
N SER A 61 -7.07 -7.24 -6.71
CA SER A 61 -8.07 -8.23 -6.25
C SER A 61 -7.56 -9.08 -5.08
N ILE A 62 -8.49 -9.47 -4.22
CA ILE A 62 -8.27 -10.22 -2.97
C ILE A 62 -9.49 -11.11 -2.73
N SER A 63 -9.31 -12.29 -2.12
CA SER A 63 -10.44 -13.14 -1.76
C SER A 63 -11.34 -12.51 -0.68
N ARG A 64 -12.62 -12.87 -0.66
CA ARG A 64 -13.56 -12.49 0.41
C ARG A 64 -13.09 -12.95 1.79
N LYS A 65 -12.54 -14.17 1.88
CA LYS A 65 -11.97 -14.73 3.11
C LYS A 65 -10.87 -13.83 3.68
N SER A 66 -9.99 -13.32 2.83
CA SER A 66 -8.94 -12.40 3.26
C SER A 66 -9.47 -11.00 3.57
N CYS A 67 -10.53 -10.54 2.90
CA CYS A 67 -11.26 -9.34 3.32
C CYS A 67 -11.86 -9.47 4.73
N GLU A 68 -12.38 -10.64 5.11
CA GLU A 68 -12.85 -10.89 6.47
C GLU A 68 -11.71 -10.77 7.50
N ILE A 69 -10.54 -11.34 7.22
CA ILE A 69 -9.35 -11.21 8.09
C ILE A 69 -8.97 -9.72 8.26
N ILE A 70 -8.97 -8.95 7.18
CA ILE A 70 -8.70 -7.50 7.23
C ILE A 70 -9.78 -6.78 8.03
N ALA A 71 -11.06 -7.09 7.81
CA ALA A 71 -12.18 -6.48 8.51
C ALA A 71 -12.14 -6.75 10.03
N GLN A 72 -11.73 -7.96 10.45
CA GLN A 72 -11.65 -8.34 11.86
C GLN A 72 -10.70 -7.45 12.67
N ARG A 73 -9.64 -6.94 12.04
CA ARG A 73 -8.71 -5.98 12.65
C ARG A 73 -9.01 -4.52 12.31
N GLY A 74 -9.62 -4.28 11.15
CA GLY A 74 -9.85 -2.95 10.58
C GLY A 74 -11.21 -2.33 10.92
N ALA A 75 -12.10 -3.06 11.59
CA ALA A 75 -13.40 -2.58 12.01
C ALA A 75 -13.68 -2.95 13.47
N VAL A 76 -14.48 -2.11 14.13
CA VAL A 76 -14.96 -2.31 15.50
C VAL A 76 -16.47 -2.33 15.51
N GLN A 77 -17.05 -3.23 16.29
CA GLN A 77 -18.49 -3.26 16.50
C GLN A 77 -18.89 -2.08 17.40
N ILE A 78 -19.83 -1.26 16.94
CA ILE A 78 -20.35 -0.08 17.66
C ILE A 78 -21.77 -0.28 18.20
N ALA A 79 -22.51 -1.26 17.66
CA ALA A 79 -23.80 -1.73 18.16
C ALA A 79 -24.10 -3.12 17.59
N GLU A 80 -25.24 -3.71 17.96
CA GLU A 80 -25.68 -5.00 17.41
C GLU A 80 -25.72 -4.96 15.88
N ASN A 81 -24.98 -5.88 15.24
CA ASN A 81 -24.79 -5.95 13.79
C ASN A 81 -24.38 -4.62 13.12
N LYS A 82 -23.67 -3.73 13.83
CA LYS A 82 -23.18 -2.46 13.30
C LYS A 82 -21.69 -2.30 13.59
N TYR A 83 -20.93 -2.11 12.52
CA TYR A 83 -19.47 -2.04 12.51
C TYR A 83 -19.02 -0.72 11.89
N ARG A 84 -17.93 -0.18 12.41
CA ARG A 84 -17.29 1.02 11.89
C ARG A 84 -15.82 0.71 11.63
N PHE A 85 -15.29 1.14 10.49
CA PHE A 85 -13.86 1.05 10.25
C PHE A 85 -13.09 1.91 11.26
N THR A 86 -11.96 1.40 11.73
CA THR A 86 -11.13 2.05 12.76
C THR A 86 -10.11 3.03 12.18
N HIS A 87 -10.01 3.14 10.84
CA HIS A 87 -9.08 4.06 10.19
C HIS A 87 -9.51 5.52 10.37
N ASP A 88 -8.51 6.39 10.51
CA ASP A 88 -8.71 7.83 10.45
C ASP A 88 -9.09 8.26 9.03
N LYS A 89 -10.15 9.05 8.89
CA LYS A 89 -10.65 9.55 7.60
C LYS A 89 -9.59 10.34 6.83
N ARG A 90 -8.69 11.03 7.52
CA ARG A 90 -7.62 11.84 6.91
C ARG A 90 -6.67 11.00 6.06
N LEU A 91 -6.62 9.68 6.27
CA LEU A 91 -5.87 8.76 5.43
C LEU A 91 -6.42 8.62 4.00
N LYS A 92 -7.65 9.12 3.73
CA LYS A 92 -8.24 9.16 2.39
C LYS A 92 -7.87 10.43 1.62
N PHE A 93 -7.39 11.46 2.30
CA PHE A 93 -7.08 12.74 1.67
C PHE A 93 -5.89 12.59 0.73
N ARG A 94 -5.87 13.43 -0.30
CA ARG A 94 -4.73 13.47 -1.21
C ARG A 94 -3.48 13.92 -0.46
N PHE A 95 -2.45 13.09 -0.53
CA PHE A 95 -1.16 13.43 0.06
C PHE A 95 -0.51 14.58 -0.72
N PHE A 96 -0.29 15.72 -0.06
CA PHE A 96 0.52 16.83 -0.56
C PHE A 96 1.90 16.80 0.11
N GLY A 97 2.95 17.21 -0.61
CA GLY A 97 4.32 17.19 -0.08
C GLY A 97 5.04 15.84 -0.21
N ARG A 98 4.83 15.12 -1.31
CA ARG A 98 5.56 13.86 -1.63
C ARG A 98 7.07 14.09 -1.72
N TYR A 99 7.85 13.04 -1.55
CA TYR A 99 9.28 13.08 -1.79
C TYR A 99 9.59 13.31 -3.27
N THR A 100 10.56 14.18 -3.57
CA THR A 100 11.13 14.27 -4.91
C THR A 100 11.96 13.01 -5.20
N ASP A 101 12.17 12.67 -6.47
CA ASP A 101 13.02 11.53 -6.87
C ASP A 101 14.42 11.63 -6.26
N LYS A 102 14.99 12.85 -6.20
CA LYS A 102 16.28 13.10 -5.55
C LYS A 102 16.27 12.74 -4.06
N MET A 103 15.18 13.00 -3.36
CA MET A 103 15.07 12.62 -1.94
C MET A 103 14.95 11.10 -1.79
N VAL A 104 14.14 10.44 -2.63
CA VAL A 104 14.01 8.98 -2.65
C VAL A 104 15.37 8.33 -2.94
N ASP A 105 16.12 8.86 -3.90
CA ASP A 105 17.47 8.41 -4.22
C ASP A 105 18.42 8.50 -3.02
N ARG A 106 18.43 9.64 -2.32
CA ARG A 106 19.27 9.81 -1.12
C ARG A 106 18.87 8.87 0.01
N LEU A 107 17.59 8.50 0.11
CA LEU A 107 17.14 7.50 1.07
C LEU A 107 17.59 6.10 0.66
N ALA A 108 17.44 5.73 -0.62
CA ALA A 108 17.88 4.45 -1.16
C ALA A 108 19.39 4.22 -0.99
N GLU A 109 20.21 5.24 -1.30
CA GLU A 109 21.67 5.20 -1.14
C GLU A 109 22.14 5.02 0.32
N ARG A 110 21.29 5.35 1.30
CA ARG A 110 21.61 5.24 2.73
C ARG A 110 21.22 3.89 3.34
N ILE A 111 20.55 3.02 2.58
CA ILE A 111 20.23 1.69 3.06
C ILE A 111 21.52 0.87 3.03
N SER A 112 22.08 0.62 4.21
CA SER A 112 23.37 -0.06 4.39
C SER A 112 23.25 -1.47 4.96
N PHE A 113 22.05 -2.04 4.95
CA PHE A 113 21.74 -3.37 5.48
C PHE A 113 21.08 -4.22 4.40
N ASP A 114 21.08 -5.54 4.60
CA ASP A 114 20.53 -6.47 3.63
C ASP A 114 19.01 -6.27 3.45
N VAL A 115 18.56 -6.34 2.20
CA VAL A 115 17.17 -6.16 1.80
C VAL A 115 16.71 -7.37 1.01
N LEU A 116 15.66 -8.04 1.50
CA LEU A 116 14.87 -8.98 0.72
C LEU A 116 13.69 -8.22 0.10
N ASN A 117 13.67 -8.13 -1.23
CA ASN A 117 12.57 -7.55 -2.00
C ASN A 117 11.77 -8.66 -2.68
N ILE A 118 10.52 -8.86 -2.30
CA ILE A 118 9.62 -9.84 -2.91
C ILE A 118 8.58 -9.11 -3.76
N VAL A 119 8.53 -9.48 -5.04
CA VAL A 119 7.68 -8.87 -6.06
C VAL A 119 6.69 -9.93 -6.60
N PRO A 120 5.38 -9.81 -6.35
CA PRO A 120 4.39 -10.66 -6.97
C PRO A 120 4.26 -10.33 -8.46
N LYS A 121 4.15 -11.34 -9.33
CA LYS A 121 4.00 -11.14 -10.79
C LYS A 121 2.80 -10.27 -11.16
N ASN A 122 1.69 -10.46 -10.45
CA ASN A 122 0.45 -9.68 -10.62
C ASN A 122 0.26 -8.69 -9.45
N GLY A 123 1.36 -8.19 -8.89
CA GLY A 123 1.39 -7.21 -7.82
C GLY A 123 1.18 -5.78 -8.31
N ILE A 124 1.56 -4.79 -7.50
CA ILE A 124 1.37 -3.36 -7.83
C ILE A 124 2.17 -2.92 -9.08
N ILE A 125 3.26 -3.63 -9.38
CA ILE A 125 4.19 -3.31 -10.47
C ILE A 125 3.53 -3.41 -11.86
N ILE A 126 2.44 -4.17 -12.00
CA ILE A 126 1.73 -4.29 -13.29
C ILE A 126 1.07 -2.99 -13.74
N TYR A 127 0.87 -2.05 -12.81
CA TYR A 127 0.30 -0.73 -13.09
C TYR A 127 1.37 0.31 -13.45
N PHE A 128 2.64 -0.07 -13.47
CA PHE A 128 3.71 0.87 -13.76
C PHE A 128 3.79 1.14 -15.26
N SER A 129 3.91 2.41 -15.61
CA SER A 129 4.41 2.76 -16.93
C SER A 129 5.86 2.28 -17.10
N LYS A 130 6.36 2.25 -18.34
CA LYS A 130 7.76 1.89 -18.58
C LYS A 130 8.74 2.80 -17.84
N SER A 131 8.44 4.11 -17.75
CA SER A 131 9.27 5.06 -16.99
C SER A 131 9.24 4.77 -15.49
N ASP A 132 8.07 4.46 -14.94
CA ASP A 132 7.90 4.12 -13.53
C ASP A 132 8.69 2.85 -13.17
N TYR A 133 8.59 1.81 -14.00
CA TYR A 133 9.35 0.59 -13.82
C TYR A 133 10.86 0.83 -13.81
N ASN A 134 11.36 1.62 -14.77
CA ASN A 134 12.78 1.96 -14.84
C ASN A 134 13.24 2.74 -13.60
N LEU A 135 12.44 3.72 -13.15
CA LEU A 135 12.75 4.51 -11.96
C LEU A 135 12.81 3.64 -10.69
N TRP A 136 11.84 2.73 -10.51
CA TRP A 136 11.87 1.76 -9.42
C TRP A 136 13.11 0.87 -9.48
N TRP A 137 13.47 0.37 -10.66
CA TRP A 137 14.66 -0.45 -10.84
C TRP A 137 15.95 0.32 -10.52
N ASP A 138 16.03 1.60 -10.88
CA ASP A 138 17.18 2.44 -10.55
C ASP A 138 17.27 2.73 -9.04
N HIS A 139 16.15 2.84 -8.32
CA HIS A 139 16.17 2.89 -6.86
C HIS A 139 16.70 1.58 -6.25
N LEU A 140 16.30 0.41 -6.77
CA LEU A 140 16.81 -0.87 -6.31
C LEU A 140 18.33 -1.01 -6.49
N LYS A 141 18.87 -0.59 -7.64
CA LYS A 141 20.33 -0.55 -7.87
C LYS A 141 21.06 0.36 -6.87
N LYS A 142 20.42 1.42 -6.39
CA LYS A 142 21.01 2.32 -5.38
C LYS A 142 21.07 1.64 -4.01
N ILE A 143 20.05 0.85 -3.67
CA ILE A 143 20.02 0.03 -2.46
C ILE A 143 21.14 -1.02 -2.50
N GLU A 144 21.29 -1.72 -3.64
CA GLU A 144 22.31 -2.76 -3.83
C GLU A 144 23.76 -2.25 -3.65
N LYS A 145 24.00 -0.95 -3.84
CA LYS A 145 25.33 -0.36 -3.58
C LYS A 145 25.66 -0.25 -2.10
N GLY A 146 24.65 -0.16 -1.23
CA GLY A 146 24.82 0.04 0.21
C GLY A 146 24.80 -1.25 1.03
N GLY A 147 24.14 -2.31 0.53
CA GLY A 147 24.05 -3.63 1.18
C GLY A 147 23.55 -4.71 0.21
N ASN A 148 23.43 -5.96 0.66
CA ASN A 148 22.97 -7.03 -0.24
C ASN A 148 21.49 -6.86 -0.56
N LEU A 149 21.15 -6.83 -1.86
CA LEU A 149 19.77 -6.85 -2.32
C LEU A 149 19.44 -8.25 -2.87
N ILE A 150 18.45 -8.91 -2.26
CA ILE A 150 17.88 -10.16 -2.75
C ILE A 150 16.52 -9.83 -3.35
N ASN A 151 16.44 -9.77 -4.68
CA ASN A 151 15.20 -9.50 -5.40
C ASN A 151 14.58 -10.79 -5.93
N VAL A 152 13.38 -11.15 -5.47
CA VAL A 152 12.69 -12.39 -5.82
C VAL A 152 11.31 -12.10 -6.38
N THR A 153 10.97 -12.73 -7.50
CA THR A 153 9.63 -12.69 -8.07
C THR A 153 8.84 -13.94 -7.68
N VAL A 154 7.61 -13.78 -7.23
CA VAL A 154 6.71 -14.89 -6.85
C VAL A 154 5.41 -14.87 -7.64
N ASP A 155 4.79 -16.04 -7.82
CA ASP A 155 3.45 -16.14 -8.39
C ASP A 155 2.41 -15.63 -7.39
N GLY A 156 1.46 -14.82 -7.86
CA GLY A 156 0.39 -14.24 -7.03
C GLY A 156 0.14 -12.76 -7.32
N GLY A 157 -0.85 -12.22 -6.61
CA GLY A 157 -1.26 -10.81 -6.70
C GLY A 157 -0.66 -9.93 -5.59
N HIS A 158 -1.14 -8.70 -5.48
CA HIS A 158 -0.66 -7.73 -4.47
C HIS A 158 -0.71 -8.24 -3.03
N HIS A 159 -1.75 -9.01 -2.71
CA HIS A 159 -1.97 -9.60 -1.40
C HIS A 159 -1.40 -11.03 -1.27
N VAL A 160 -0.38 -11.41 -2.06
CA VAL A 160 0.17 -12.79 -2.09
C VAL A 160 0.55 -13.32 -0.70
N HIS A 161 1.07 -12.48 0.18
CA HIS A 161 1.45 -12.89 1.53
C HIS A 161 0.24 -13.26 2.43
N LEU A 162 -0.95 -12.79 2.08
CA LEU A 162 -2.21 -13.10 2.75
C LEU A 162 -2.97 -14.23 2.04
N GLU A 163 -2.92 -14.27 0.71
CA GLU A 163 -3.64 -15.26 -0.12
C GLU A 163 -2.88 -16.59 -0.27
N ASN A 164 -1.56 -16.52 -0.39
CA ASN A 164 -0.64 -17.63 -0.66
C ASN A 164 0.62 -17.52 0.21
N PRO A 165 0.50 -17.52 1.55
CA PRO A 165 1.64 -17.35 2.45
C PRO A 165 2.75 -18.38 2.22
N GLU A 166 2.43 -19.57 1.71
CA GLU A 166 3.36 -20.66 1.43
C GLU A 166 4.47 -20.30 0.41
N VAL A 167 4.21 -19.36 -0.51
CA VAL A 167 5.22 -18.92 -1.48
C VAL A 167 6.10 -17.78 -0.95
N VAL A 168 5.69 -17.11 0.13
CA VAL A 168 6.38 -15.95 0.72
C VAL A 168 7.13 -16.31 1.99
N ALA A 169 6.51 -17.08 2.88
CA ALA A 169 7.04 -17.37 4.21
C ALA A 169 8.41 -18.07 4.21
N PRO A 170 8.69 -19.06 3.32
CA PRO A 170 10.02 -19.66 3.24
C PRO A 170 11.12 -18.65 2.90
N LEU A 171 10.86 -17.74 1.95
CA LEU A 171 11.82 -16.70 1.55
C LEU A 171 12.20 -15.78 2.71
N ILE A 172 11.21 -15.39 3.51
CA ILE A 172 11.41 -14.54 4.69
C ILE A 172 12.20 -15.31 5.77
N ASN A 173 11.83 -16.57 6.03
CA ASN A 173 12.51 -17.40 7.02
C ASN A 173 13.98 -17.65 6.65
N ASP A 174 14.25 -17.95 5.39
CA ASP A 174 15.61 -18.18 4.88
C ASP A 174 16.45 -16.90 4.91
N PHE A 175 15.83 -15.74 4.76
CA PHE A 175 16.51 -14.45 4.87
C PHE A 175 16.94 -14.15 6.31
N PHE A 176 16.07 -14.40 7.30
CA PHE A 176 16.38 -14.13 8.71
C PHE A 176 17.28 -15.18 9.39
N ARG A 177 17.51 -16.32 8.75
CA ARG A 177 18.44 -17.36 9.26
C ARG A 177 19.90 -17.15 8.84
N ARG A 178 20.16 -16.19 7.96
CA ARG A 178 21.51 -15.80 7.52
C ARG A 178 22.13 -14.84 8.51
#